data_AF-A0A1H6QYT9-F1
#
_entry.id   AF-A0A1H6QYT9-F1
#
_cell.length_a   1.000
_cell.length_b   1.000
_cell.length_c   1.000
_cell.angle_alpha   90.00
_cell.angle_beta   90.00
_cell.angle_gamma   90.00
#
_symmetry.space_group_name_H-M   'P 1'
#
loop_
_entity.id
_entity.type
_entity.pdbx_description
1 polymer ?
#
loop_
_entity_poly.entity_id
_entity_poly.type
_entity_poly.pdbx_seq_one_letter_code
_entity_poly.pdbx_strand_id
1 'polypeptide(L)'
;MATTTDISLIYETLLCSPGMSEQIKVDLRVSRKSLLFLAACVENELSGKNDPGLGLVGYFGEQTVKELEKLVSDSLSKADLSALNEKLKGLS
;
A
#
# COMPACT_ATOMS: atom_id res chain seq x y z
N MET A 1 6.24 27.31 -4.66
CA MET A 1 6.66 26.36 -3.62
C MET A 1 5.38 25.87 -2.97
N ALA A 2 4.84 24.74 -3.41
CA ALA A 2 3.70 24.12 -2.73
C ALA A 2 4.26 23.41 -1.50
N THR A 3 3.90 23.88 -0.32
CA THR A 3 4.28 23.25 0.94
C THR A 3 3.59 21.89 1.05
N THR A 4 4.27 20.89 1.61
CA THR A 4 3.76 19.52 1.80
C THR A 4 2.34 19.48 2.40
N THR A 5 2.02 20.46 3.24
CA THR A 5 0.69 20.68 3.83
C THR A 5 -0.43 20.90 2.80
N ASP A 6 -0.17 21.62 1.70
CA ASP A 6 -1.17 21.86 0.65
C ASP A 6 -1.48 20.58 -0.12
N ILE A 7 -0.46 19.75 -0.37
CA ILE A 7 -0.63 18.48 -1.05
C ILE A 7 -1.46 17.52 -0.19
N SER A 8 -1.23 17.51 1.13
CA SER A 8 -2.05 16.71 2.06
C SER A 8 -3.52 17.11 2.03
N LEU A 9 -3.78 18.41 2.07
CA LEU A 9 -5.14 18.94 2.05
C LEU A 9 -5.85 18.64 0.73
N ILE A 10 -5.14 18.72 -0.40
CA ILE A 10 -5.66 18.37 -1.72
C ILE A 10 -6.00 16.89 -1.80
N TYR A 11 -5.11 16.01 -1.31
CA TYR A 11 -5.36 14.57 -1.28
C TYR A 11 -6.58 14.22 -0.42
N GLU A 12 -6.67 14.76 0.80
CA GLU A 12 -7.83 14.54 1.66
C GLU A 12 -9.12 15.03 1.02
N THR A 13 -9.10 16.22 0.40
CA THR A 13 -10.32 16.79 -0.23
C THR A 13 -10.79 15.95 -1.42
N LEU A 14 -9.87 15.42 -2.23
CA LEU A 14 -10.21 14.55 -3.37
C LEU A 14 -10.66 13.16 -2.90
N LEU A 15 -10.06 12.63 -1.84
CA LEU A 15 -10.39 11.32 -1.28
C LEU A 15 -11.65 11.35 -0.39
N CYS A 16 -12.11 12.52 0.05
CA CYS A 16 -13.43 12.71 0.67
C CYS A 16 -14.60 12.73 -0.32
N SER A 17 -14.35 12.47 -1.60
CA SER A 17 -15.44 12.36 -2.59
C SER A 17 -16.35 11.16 -2.29
N PRO A 18 -17.69 11.32 -2.44
CA PRO A 18 -18.62 10.24 -2.22
C PRO A 18 -18.33 9.09 -3.20
N GLY A 19 -18.21 7.86 -2.68
CA GLY A 19 -17.83 6.67 -3.45
C GLY A 19 -16.43 6.13 -3.14
N MET A 20 -15.54 6.92 -2.52
CA MET A 20 -14.17 6.48 -2.17
C MET A 20 -14.11 5.41 -1.07
N SER A 21 -15.21 5.18 -0.36
CA SER A 21 -15.38 4.12 0.63
C SER A 21 -16.09 2.87 0.07
N GLU A 22 -16.43 2.86 -1.23
CA GLU A 22 -17.04 1.68 -1.84
C GLU A 22 -16.02 0.57 -2.07
N GLN A 23 -16.41 -0.66 -1.71
CA GLN A 23 -15.59 -1.83 -1.97
C GLN A 23 -15.69 -2.24 -3.44
N ILE A 24 -14.55 -2.20 -4.13
CA ILE A 24 -14.44 -2.66 -5.52
C ILE A 24 -13.85 -4.07 -5.60
N LYS A 25 -14.25 -4.84 -6.62
CA LYS A 25 -13.59 -6.11 -6.96
C LYS A 25 -12.42 -5.84 -7.88
N VAL A 26 -11.25 -6.36 -7.52
CA VAL A 26 -10.02 -6.25 -8.33
C VAL A 26 -9.65 -7.63 -8.88
N ASP A 27 -9.67 -7.78 -10.22
CA ASP A 27 -9.10 -8.95 -10.90
C ASP A 27 -7.60 -8.72 -11.12
N LEU A 28 -6.76 -9.45 -10.39
CA LEU A 28 -5.31 -9.25 -10.41
C LEU A 28 -4.64 -10.33 -11.28
N ARG A 29 -4.14 -9.96 -12.46
CA ARG A 29 -3.33 -10.83 -13.33
C ARG A 29 -1.92 -10.27 -13.49
N VAL A 30 -1.05 -10.59 -12.53
CA VAL A 30 0.34 -10.11 -12.50
C VAL A 30 1.32 -11.27 -12.39
N SER A 31 2.56 -11.04 -12.81
CA SER A 31 3.63 -12.03 -12.64
C SER A 31 3.99 -12.18 -11.16
N ARG A 32 4.48 -13.36 -10.74
CA ARG A 32 4.93 -13.63 -9.37
C ARG A 32 5.97 -12.61 -8.88
N LYS A 33 6.85 -12.15 -9.78
CA LYS A 33 7.85 -11.10 -9.49
C LYS A 33 7.19 -9.75 -9.19
N SER A 34 6.19 -9.37 -9.99
CA SER A 34 5.46 -8.11 -9.81
C SER A 34 4.68 -8.10 -8.50
N LEU A 35 4.09 -9.23 -8.11
CA LEU A 35 3.35 -9.35 -6.85
C LEU A 35 4.29 -9.26 -5.63
N LEU A 36 5.47 -9.90 -5.68
CA LEU A 36 6.49 -9.78 -4.63
C LEU A 36 7.03 -8.35 -4.54
N PHE A 37 7.24 -7.68 -5.68
CA PHE A 37 7.67 -6.29 -5.68
C PHE A 37 6.63 -5.36 -5.06
N LEU A 38 5.35 -5.56 -5.40
CA LEU A 38 4.25 -4.80 -4.81
C LEU A 38 4.16 -5.03 -3.30
N ALA A 39 4.28 -6.28 -2.85
CA ALA A 39 4.30 -6.59 -1.42
C ALA A 39 5.45 -5.89 -0.70
N ALA A 40 6.67 -6.00 -1.22
CA ALA A 40 7.84 -5.35 -0.64
C ALA A 40 7.70 -3.82 -0.63
N CYS A 41 7.12 -3.21 -1.67
CA CYS A 41 6.93 -1.76 -1.74
C CYS A 41 5.93 -1.28 -0.68
N VAL A 42 4.79 -1.96 -0.57
CA VAL A 42 3.76 -1.66 0.43
C VAL A 42 4.33 -1.82 1.83
N GLU A 43 5.02 -2.93 2.11
CA GLU A 43 5.62 -3.18 3.43
C GLU A 43 6.72 -2.16 3.78
N ASN A 44 7.53 -1.72 2.80
CA ASN A 44 8.52 -0.66 3.02
C ASN A 44 7.87 0.71 3.29
N GLU A 45 6.79 1.02 2.57
CA GLU A 45 6.05 2.27 2.77
C GLU A 45 5.39 2.31 4.15
N LEU A 46 4.84 1.17 4.58
CA LEU A 46 4.21 1.00 5.89
C LEU A 46 5.21 0.97 7.06
N SER A 47 6.40 0.40 6.84
CA SER A 47 7.41 0.27 7.88
C SER A 47 8.13 1.59 8.21
N GLY A 48 7.75 2.71 7.58
CA GLY A 48 8.15 4.06 8.02
C GLY A 48 9.64 4.37 7.89
N LYS A 49 10.39 3.65 7.04
CA LYS A 49 11.82 3.89 6.81
C LYS A 49 12.11 5.12 5.95
N ASN A 50 11.09 5.81 5.45
CA ASN A 50 11.24 7.06 4.71
C ASN A 50 10.48 8.17 5.44
N ASP A 51 11.15 9.32 5.57
CA ASP A 51 10.75 10.54 6.26
C ASP A 51 9.22 10.73 6.50
N PRO A 52 8.79 11.10 7.72
CA PRO A 52 7.38 11.26 8.11
C PRO A 52 6.61 12.36 7.34
N GLY A 53 7.23 13.02 6.37
CA GLY A 53 6.60 14.02 5.49
C GLY A 53 6.36 13.57 4.03
N LEU A 54 6.79 12.37 3.63
CA LEU A 54 6.76 11.92 2.22
C LEU A 54 6.08 10.57 1.97
N GLY A 55 5.73 9.81 3.01
CA GLY A 55 5.04 8.53 2.86
C GLY A 55 3.59 8.72 2.43
N LEU A 56 3.17 8.07 1.33
CA LEU A 56 1.78 8.07 0.86
C LEU A 56 0.84 7.58 1.97
N VAL A 57 1.26 6.62 2.80
CA VAL A 57 0.61 6.21 4.07
C VAL A 57 0.13 7.38 4.93
N GLY A 58 0.88 8.47 5.05
CA GLY A 58 0.49 9.62 5.88
C GLY A 58 -0.70 10.42 5.34
N TYR A 59 -1.04 10.21 4.07
CA TYR A 59 -2.19 10.83 3.38
C TYR A 59 -3.43 9.93 3.40
N PHE A 60 -3.27 8.64 3.69
CA PHE A 60 -4.35 7.67 3.74
C PHE A 60 -4.66 7.31 5.20
N GLY A 61 -5.95 7.13 5.52
CA GLY A 61 -6.35 6.72 6.87
C GLY A 61 -5.80 5.34 7.24
N GLU A 62 -5.62 5.11 8.54
CA GLU A 62 -5.13 3.84 9.10
C GLU A 62 -5.97 2.61 8.65
N GLN A 63 -7.25 2.84 8.35
CA GLN A 63 -8.16 1.82 7.82
C GLN A 63 -7.79 1.40 6.39
N THR A 64 -7.52 2.35 5.49
CA THR A 64 -7.11 2.09 4.10
C THR A 64 -5.78 1.35 4.05
N VAL A 65 -4.87 1.73 4.95
CA VAL A 65 -3.58 1.07 5.16
C VAL A 65 -3.76 -0.40 5.53
N LYS A 66 -4.61 -0.69 6.52
CA LYS A 66 -4.93 -2.07 6.94
C LYS A 66 -5.61 -2.88 5.83
N GLU A 67 -6.49 -2.26 5.05
CA GLU A 67 -7.12 -2.90 3.89
C GLU A 67 -6.09 -3.26 2.81
N LEU A 68 -5.11 -2.39 2.58
CA LEU A 68 -4.03 -2.63 1.61
C LEU A 68 -3.11 -3.77 2.08
N GLU A 69 -2.70 -3.80 3.36
CA GLU A 69 -1.95 -4.92 3.95
C GLU A 69 -2.70 -6.24 3.80
N LYS A 70 -4.01 -6.21 4.07
CA LYS A 70 -4.86 -7.39 3.92
C LYS A 70 -4.92 -7.84 2.46
N LEU A 71 -5.09 -6.93 1.50
CA LEU A 71 -5.09 -7.25 0.07
C LEU A 71 -3.77 -7.89 -0.38
N VAL A 72 -2.64 -7.34 0.06
CA VAL A 72 -1.31 -7.86 -0.27
C VAL A 72 -1.10 -9.25 0.32
N SER A 73 -1.43 -9.44 1.60
CA SER A 73 -1.31 -10.74 2.27
C SER A 73 -2.23 -11.81 1.67
N ASP A 74 -3.48 -11.47 1.35
CA ASP A 74 -4.41 -12.34 0.62
C ASP A 74 -3.86 -12.71 -0.76
N SER A 75 -3.27 -11.75 -1.47
CA SER A 75 -2.71 -11.98 -2.81
C SER A 75 -1.47 -12.86 -2.77
N LEU A 76 -0.58 -12.64 -1.81
CA LEU A 76 0.60 -13.50 -1.59
C LEU A 76 0.19 -14.92 -1.20
N SER A 77 -0.83 -15.06 -0.35
CA SER A 77 -1.39 -16.35 0.06
C SER A 77 -1.99 -17.10 -1.13
N LYS A 78 -2.82 -16.43 -1.95
CA LYS A 78 -3.41 -17.00 -3.18
C LYS A 78 -2.39 -17.39 -4.24
N ALA A 79 -1.22 -16.75 -4.24
CA ALA A 79 -0.15 -17.04 -5.19
C ALA A 79 0.88 -18.06 -4.64
N ASP A 80 0.69 -18.56 -3.42
CA ASP A 80 1.67 -19.39 -2.67
C ASP A 80 3.07 -18.73 -2.57
N LEU A 81 3.10 -17.39 -2.56
CA LEU A 81 4.33 -16.60 -2.53
C LEU A 81 4.70 -16.11 -1.13
N SER A 82 3.85 -16.32 -0.13
CA SER A 82 4.08 -15.86 1.25
C SER A 82 5.43 -16.32 1.80
N ALA A 83 5.74 -17.61 1.67
CA ALA A 83 7.00 -18.18 2.14
C ALA A 83 8.24 -17.63 1.38
N LEU A 84 8.08 -17.25 0.11
CA LEU A 84 9.14 -16.65 -0.70
C LEU A 84 9.35 -15.19 -0.32
N ASN A 85 8.26 -14.46 -0.04
CA ASN A 85 8.32 -13.08 0.47
C ASN A 85 9.04 -13.03 1.82
N GLU A 86 8.72 -13.92 2.76
CA GLU A 86 9.40 -13.99 4.06
C GLU A 86 10.90 -14.29 3.93
N LYS A 87 11.28 -15.21 3.02
CA LYS A 87 12.69 -15.49 2.74
C LYS A 87 13.42 -14.28 2.15
N LEU A 88 12.77 -13.52 1.27
CA LEU A 88 13.34 -12.30 0.70
C LEU A 88 13.49 -11.20 1.75
N LYS A 89 12.52 -11.05 2.66
CA LYS A 89 12.64 -10.13 3.80
C LYS A 89 13.82 -10.47 4.71
N GLY A 90 14.04 -11.75 4.98
CA GLY A 90 15.18 -12.22 5.78
C GLY A 90 16.54 -12.01 5.09
N LEU A 91 16.56 -11.70 3.80
CA LEU A 91 17.76 -11.39 3.01
C LEU A 91 18.03 -9.89 2.86
N SER A 92 17.08 -9.02 3.24
CA SER A 92 17.12 -7.56 3.05
C SER A 92 17.42 -6.79 4.33
#